data_AF-E1RIL2-F1
#
_entry.id   AF-E1RIL2-F1
#
_cell.length_a   1.000
_cell.length_b   1.000
_cell.length_c   1.000
_cell.angle_alpha   90.00
_cell.angle_beta   90.00
_cell.angle_gamma   90.00
#
_symmetry.space_group_name_H-M   'P 1'
#
loop_
_entity.id
_entity.type
_entity.pdbx_description
1 polymer ?
#
loop_
_entity_poly.entity_id
_entity_poly.type
_entity_poly.pdbx_seq_one_letter_code
_entity_poly.pdbx_strand_id
1 'polypeptide(L)'
;MVSNLDNVDPREIEMLQQYLNEFGQQAEAYTAQLQILEQRRIESLTAIETIKNIGSQPDNTMLLEIGGGASMKVKALEPDNVFVNIGSNVIVEKTSDESVSYLEDRIIELEALEKKVSETITEIRKQASDVAKKMEDLYKKYQAQSGN
;
A
#
# COMPACT_ATOMS: atom_id res chain seq x y z
N MET A 1 -51.44 -20.46 6.77
CA MET A 1 -50.30 -20.67 7.71
C MET A 1 -49.55 -19.36 7.75
N VAL A 2 -49.81 -18.55 8.77
CA VAL A 2 -49.38 -17.15 8.88
C VAL A 2 -48.16 -17.09 9.80
N SER A 3 -47.14 -16.39 9.32
CA SER A 3 -45.92 -15.88 9.96
C SER A 3 -45.35 -16.60 11.19
N ASN A 4 -44.15 -17.16 10.99
CA ASN A 4 -43.13 -17.24 12.03
C ASN A 4 -41.78 -16.69 11.52
N LEU A 5 -41.85 -15.68 10.63
CA LEU A 5 -40.70 -15.01 10.00
C LEU A 5 -40.12 -13.86 10.86
N ASP A 6 -40.70 -13.61 12.03
CA ASP A 6 -40.36 -12.43 12.83
C ASP A 6 -39.28 -12.67 13.89
N ASN A 7 -38.92 -13.91 14.24
CA ASN A 7 -37.89 -14.13 15.27
C ASN A 7 -36.48 -13.99 14.69
N VAL A 8 -35.69 -13.07 15.26
CA VAL A 8 -34.27 -12.90 14.92
C VAL A 8 -33.49 -14.14 15.37
N ASP A 9 -32.82 -14.82 14.45
CA ASP A 9 -31.95 -15.98 14.77
C ASP A 9 -30.61 -15.48 15.33
N PRO A 10 -30.23 -15.81 16.58
CA PRO A 10 -28.95 -15.41 17.16
C PRO A 10 -27.74 -15.81 16.29
N ARG A 11 -27.85 -16.89 15.52
CA ARG A 11 -26.80 -17.35 14.60
C ARG A 11 -26.55 -16.35 13.46
N GLU A 12 -27.56 -15.59 13.03
CA GLU A 12 -27.38 -14.56 11.99
C GLU A 12 -26.50 -13.41 12.51
N ILE A 13 -26.69 -13.02 13.76
CA ILE A 13 -25.88 -11.98 14.40
C ILE A 13 -24.41 -12.43 14.53
N GLU A 14 -24.18 -13.67 14.99
CA GLU A 14 -22.84 -14.26 15.10
C GLU A 14 -22.12 -14.32 13.73
N MET A 15 -22.83 -14.74 12.67
CA MET A 15 -22.28 -14.76 11.31
C MET A 15 -21.91 -13.36 10.80
N LEU A 16 -22.76 -12.35 11.04
CA LEU A 16 -22.44 -10.97 10.63
C LEU A 16 -21.25 -10.41 11.40
N GLN A 17 -21.12 -10.75 12.69
CA GLN A 17 -19.94 -10.40 13.48
C GLN A 17 -18.67 -11.04 12.92
N GLN A 18 -18.73 -12.30 12.49
CA GLN A 18 -17.62 -12.96 11.83
C GLN A 18 -17.22 -12.24 10.53
N TYR A 19 -18.19 -11.88 9.67
CA TYR A 19 -17.90 -11.14 8.44
C TYR A 19 -17.27 -9.77 8.71
N LEU A 20 -17.69 -9.05 9.75
CA LEU A 20 -17.05 -7.79 10.14
C LEU A 20 -15.58 -7.99 10.52
N ASN A 21 -15.27 -9.05 11.26
CA ASN A 21 -13.89 -9.38 11.61
C ASN A 21 -13.05 -9.70 10.36
N GLU A 22 -13.61 -10.48 9.42
CA GLU A 22 -12.95 -10.81 8.16
C GLU A 22 -12.68 -9.57 7.30
N PHE A 23 -13.65 -8.65 7.17
CA PHE A 23 -13.44 -7.38 6.48
C PHE A 23 -12.38 -6.51 7.16
N GLY A 24 -12.35 -6.48 8.50
CA GLY A 24 -11.31 -5.79 9.26
C GLY A 24 -9.91 -6.31 8.91
N GLN A 25 -9.72 -7.63 8.96
CA GLN A 25 -8.45 -8.27 8.61
C GLN A 25 -8.05 -8.00 7.14
N GLN A 26 -8.99 -8.06 6.21
CA GLN A 26 -8.72 -7.74 4.81
C GLN A 26 -8.30 -6.27 4.63
N ALA A 27 -9.01 -5.33 5.26
CA ALA A 27 -8.68 -3.92 5.19
C ALA A 27 -7.28 -3.62 5.76
N GLU A 28 -6.91 -4.27 6.87
CA GLU A 28 -5.57 -4.17 7.46
C GLU A 28 -4.49 -4.70 6.49
N ALA A 29 -4.71 -5.87 5.88
CA ALA A 29 -3.77 -6.46 4.92
C ALA A 29 -3.54 -5.55 3.70
N TYR A 30 -4.61 -5.00 3.11
CA TYR A 30 -4.49 -4.07 2.00
C TYR A 30 -3.86 -2.73 2.41
N THR A 31 -4.11 -2.25 3.63
CA THR A 31 -3.47 -1.04 4.16
C THR A 31 -1.95 -1.25 4.29
N ALA A 32 -1.51 -2.39 4.80
CA ALA A 32 -0.08 -2.73 4.86
C ALA A 32 0.53 -2.85 3.46
N GLN A 33 -0.20 -3.41 2.49
CA GLN A 33 0.25 -3.47 1.10
C GLN A 33 0.39 -2.07 0.48
N LEU A 34 -0.55 -1.17 0.75
CA LEU A 34 -0.50 0.21 0.27
C LEU A 34 0.75 0.93 0.79
N GLN A 35 1.07 0.79 2.08
CA GLN A 35 2.27 1.37 2.67
C GLN A 35 3.57 0.88 2.01
N ILE A 36 3.64 -0.40 1.62
CA ILE A 36 4.79 -0.95 0.90
C ILE A 36 4.92 -0.32 -0.49
N LEU A 37 3.80 -0.09 -1.19
CA LEU A 37 3.82 0.57 -2.50
C LEU A 37 4.28 2.03 -2.38
N GLU A 38 3.73 2.77 -1.41
CA GLU A 38 4.11 4.15 -1.13
C GLU A 38 5.60 4.28 -0.81
N GLN A 39 6.13 3.36 0.01
CA GLN A 39 7.55 3.32 0.34
C GLN A 39 8.43 3.09 -0.91
N ARG A 40 8.03 2.17 -1.81
CA ARG A 40 8.75 1.92 -3.08
C ARG A 40 8.72 3.13 -4.02
N ARG A 41 7.61 3.87 -4.03
CA ARG A 41 7.48 5.10 -4.81
C ARG A 41 8.38 6.20 -4.27
N ILE A 42 8.42 6.39 -2.95
CA ILE A 42 9.34 7.33 -2.29
C ILE A 42 10.80 6.94 -2.58
N GLU A 43 11.16 5.67 -2.47
CA GLU A 43 12.50 5.18 -2.83
C GLU A 43 12.88 5.51 -4.27
N SER A 44 11.94 5.37 -5.21
CA SER A 44 12.17 5.71 -6.62
C SER A 44 12.38 7.22 -6.82
N LEU A 45 11.63 8.06 -6.11
CA LEU A 45 11.81 9.51 -6.12
C LEU A 45 13.18 9.92 -5.55
N THR A 46 13.58 9.33 -4.42
CA THR A 46 14.90 9.58 -3.82
C THR A 46 16.04 9.13 -4.73
N ALA A 47 15.87 8.02 -5.45
CA ALA A 47 16.84 7.56 -6.44
C ALA A 47 16.97 8.57 -7.59
N ILE A 48 15.85 9.06 -8.14
CA ILE A 48 15.86 10.11 -9.18
C ILE A 48 16.60 11.36 -8.69
N GLU A 49 16.29 11.83 -7.49
CA GLU A 49 16.95 13.01 -6.90
C GLU A 49 18.46 12.77 -6.74
N THR A 50 18.86 11.59 -6.29
CA THR A 50 20.27 11.21 -6.14
C THR A 50 20.98 11.20 -7.49
N ILE A 51 20.38 10.60 -8.52
CA ILE A 51 20.95 10.55 -9.88
C ILE A 51 21.13 11.96 -10.44
N LYS A 52 20.10 12.81 -10.31
CA LYS A 52 20.14 14.22 -10.77
C LYS A 52 21.23 15.03 -10.06
N ASN A 53 21.53 14.71 -8.79
CA ASN A 53 22.52 15.44 -7.99
C ASN A 53 23.96 14.92 -8.16
N ILE A 54 24.17 13.64 -8.49
CA ILE A 54 25.53 13.06 -8.64
C ILE A 54 26.35 13.79 -9.70
N GLY A 55 25.78 14.05 -10.88
CA GLY A 55 26.46 14.74 -11.98
C GLY A 55 26.78 16.21 -11.71
N SER A 56 26.21 16.78 -10.64
CA SER A 56 26.41 18.19 -10.26
C SER A 56 27.53 18.40 -9.23
N GLN A 57 28.12 17.33 -8.68
CA GLN A 57 29.12 17.44 -7.63
C GLN A 57 30.52 17.73 -8.17
N PRO A 58 31.23 18.74 -7.65
CA PRO A 58 32.63 18.98 -8.02
C PRO A 58 33.49 17.76 -7.66
N ASP A 59 34.34 17.35 -8.59
CA ASP A 59 35.23 16.17 -8.47
C ASP A 59 34.53 14.81 -8.25
N ASN A 60 33.22 14.70 -8.51
CA ASN A 60 32.43 13.46 -8.38
C ASN A 60 32.58 12.76 -7.02
N THR A 61 32.86 13.53 -5.95
CA THR A 61 33.15 12.98 -4.62
C THR A 61 31.91 13.10 -3.74
N MET A 62 31.56 12.02 -3.03
CA MET A 62 30.37 11.95 -2.17
C MET A 62 30.64 11.15 -0.90
N LEU A 63 29.75 11.27 0.09
CA LEU A 63 29.73 10.41 1.27
C LEU A 63 28.78 9.24 1.00
N LEU A 64 29.31 8.02 1.08
CA LEU A 64 28.52 6.80 1.09
C LEU A 64 28.21 6.42 2.53
N GLU A 65 26.94 6.49 2.91
CA GLU A 65 26.45 6.01 4.21
C GLU A 65 26.58 4.48 4.27
N ILE A 66 27.29 3.97 5.27
CA ILE A 66 27.50 2.53 5.48
C ILE A 66 26.75 2.00 6.72
N GLY A 67 26.04 2.87 7.44
CA GLY A 67 25.17 2.53 8.57
C GLY A 67 25.74 2.93 9.93
N GLY A 68 24.88 2.93 10.96
CA GLY A 68 25.26 3.28 12.33
C GLY A 68 25.75 4.72 12.52
N GLY A 69 25.42 5.62 11.59
CA GLY A 69 25.93 6.99 11.54
C GLY A 69 27.36 7.11 10.99
N ALA A 70 27.91 6.04 10.41
CA ALA A 70 29.20 6.06 9.75
C ALA A 70 29.06 6.20 8.23
N SER A 71 29.94 7.02 7.66
CA SER A 71 30.03 7.24 6.22
C SER A 71 31.47 7.23 5.71
N MET A 72 31.62 6.86 4.44
CA MET A 72 32.89 6.75 3.75
C MET A 72 32.93 7.75 2.58
N LYS A 73 34.02 8.51 2.48
CA LYS A 73 34.25 9.35 1.30
C LYS A 73 34.58 8.46 0.09
N VAL A 74 33.81 8.60 -0.98
CA VAL A 74 33.95 7.85 -2.24
C VAL A 74 33.98 8.81 -3.43
N LYS A 75 34.49 8.33 -4.57
CA LYS A 75 34.49 9.06 -5.85
C LYS A 75 33.78 8.23 -6.90
N ALA A 76 32.77 8.79 -7.57
CA ALA A 76 32.10 8.15 -8.69
C ALA A 76 33.02 8.19 -9.93
N LEU A 77 33.28 7.00 -10.51
CA LEU A 77 34.13 6.86 -11.69
C LEU A 77 33.39 7.28 -12.97
N GLU A 78 32.11 6.89 -13.07
CA GLU A 78 31.23 7.14 -14.21
C GLU A 78 29.91 7.76 -13.69
N PRO A 79 29.90 9.05 -13.29
CA PRO A 79 28.74 9.68 -12.63
C PRO A 79 27.51 9.81 -13.55
N ASP A 80 27.69 9.66 -14.86
CA ASP A 80 26.64 9.76 -15.86
C ASP A 80 25.98 8.42 -16.20
N ASN A 81 26.49 7.31 -15.62
CA ASN A 81 26.01 5.95 -15.85
C ASN A 81 25.48 5.34 -14.55
N VAL A 82 24.34 4.65 -14.64
CA VAL A 82 23.65 4.04 -13.50
C VAL A 82 23.22 2.63 -13.88
N PHE A 83 23.43 1.70 -12.95
CA PHE A 83 22.90 0.34 -13.07
C PHE A 83 21.47 0.30 -12.53
N VAL A 84 20.53 -0.05 -13.39
CA VAL A 84 19.10 -0.11 -13.07
C VAL A 84 18.62 -1.57 -13.14
N ASN A 85 17.95 -2.03 -12.09
CA ASN A 85 17.29 -3.33 -12.07
C ASN A 85 15.93 -3.24 -12.77
N ILE A 86 15.76 -3.99 -13.85
CA ILE A 86 14.53 -4.00 -14.67
C ILE A 86 13.60 -5.17 -14.35
N GLY A 87 13.91 -5.96 -13.31
CA GLY A 87 13.17 -7.15 -12.91
C GLY A 87 13.83 -8.45 -13.35
N SER A 88 13.32 -9.57 -12.86
CA SER A 88 13.79 -10.93 -13.23
C SER A 88 15.30 -11.15 -13.05
N ASN A 89 15.92 -10.50 -12.05
CA ASN A 89 17.37 -10.48 -11.81
C ASN A 89 18.20 -9.92 -12.99
N VAL A 90 17.60 -9.08 -13.83
CA VAL A 90 18.30 -8.38 -14.92
C VAL A 90 18.62 -6.96 -14.48
N ILE A 91 19.90 -6.62 -14.60
CA ILE A 91 20.44 -5.28 -14.35
C ILE A 91 21.03 -4.79 -15.67
N VAL A 92 20.69 -3.57 -16.04
CA VAL A 92 21.20 -2.91 -17.25
C VAL A 92 21.89 -1.62 -16.85
N GLU A 93 22.97 -1.31 -17.56
CA GLU A 93 23.60 0.00 -17.49
C GLU A 93 22.82 0.97 -18.38
N LYS A 94 22.53 2.15 -17.85
CA LYS A 94 21.78 3.23 -18.51
C LYS A 94 22.46 4.56 -18.22
N THR A 95 22.24 5.54 -19.07
CA THR A 95 22.62 6.92 -18.72
C THR A 95 21.78 7.42 -17.55
N SER A 96 22.23 8.48 -16.87
CA SER A 96 21.47 9.17 -15.83
C SER A 96 20.08 9.59 -16.32
N ASP A 97 19.98 10.16 -17.53
CA ASP A 97 18.70 10.58 -18.12
C ASP A 97 17.77 9.41 -18.42
N GLU A 98 18.29 8.32 -19.00
CA GLU A 98 17.50 7.11 -19.27
C GLU A 98 17.03 6.44 -17.97
N SER A 99 17.85 6.49 -16.92
CA SER A 99 17.53 5.95 -15.60
C SER A 99 16.45 6.77 -14.91
N VAL A 100 16.53 8.10 -15.00
CA VAL A 100 15.48 9.01 -14.52
C VAL A 100 14.16 8.72 -15.23
N SER A 101 14.16 8.69 -16.57
CA SER A 101 12.94 8.40 -17.35
C SER A 101 12.35 7.04 -16.96
N TYR A 102 13.18 6.01 -16.80
CA TYR A 102 12.72 4.69 -16.40
C TYR A 102 12.08 4.68 -15.00
N LEU A 103 12.67 5.39 -14.04
CA LEU A 103 12.13 5.48 -12.68
C LEU A 103 10.86 6.36 -12.63
N GLU A 104 10.74 7.38 -13.48
CA GLU A 104 9.52 8.19 -13.63
C GLU A 104 8.37 7.33 -14.18
N ASP A 105 8.61 6.50 -15.20
CA ASP A 105 7.62 5.53 -15.69
C ASP A 105 7.22 4.53 -14.59
N ARG A 106 8.19 4.04 -13.82
CA ARG A 106 7.94 3.14 -12.69
C ARG A 106 7.07 3.81 -11.61
N ILE A 107 7.28 5.09 -11.34
CA ILE A 107 6.46 5.85 -10.39
C ILE A 107 5.02 5.92 -10.88
N ILE A 108 4.79 6.19 -12.17
CA ILE A 108 3.43 6.21 -12.74
C ILE A 108 2.72 4.85 -12.56
N GLU A 109 3.44 3.75 -12.78
CA GLU A 109 2.91 2.40 -12.52
C GLU A 109 2.56 2.18 -11.04
N LEU A 110 3.43 2.63 -10.13
CA LEU A 110 3.20 2.53 -8.68
C LEU A 110 1.98 3.36 -8.25
N GLU A 111 1.82 4.58 -8.74
CA GLU A 111 0.67 5.44 -8.44
C GLU A 111 -0.65 4.81 -8.90
N ALA A 112 -0.65 4.17 -10.08
CA ALA A 112 -1.81 3.44 -10.57
C ALA A 112 -2.16 2.23 -9.67
N LEU A 113 -1.15 1.51 -9.17
CA LEU A 113 -1.33 0.41 -8.23
C LEU A 113 -1.82 0.88 -6.86
N GLU A 114 -1.22 1.95 -6.32
CA GLU A 114 -1.63 2.60 -5.06
C GLU A 114 -3.10 3.00 -5.12
N LYS A 115 -3.52 3.66 -6.21
CA LYS A 115 -4.91 4.05 -6.43
C LYS A 115 -5.85 2.84 -6.41
N LYS A 116 -5.51 1.77 -7.13
CA LYS A 116 -6.33 0.54 -7.18
C LYS A 116 -6.46 -0.12 -5.80
N VAL A 117 -5.38 -0.16 -5.02
CA VAL A 117 -5.40 -0.71 -3.65
C VAL A 117 -6.24 0.17 -2.73
N SER A 118 -6.12 1.50 -2.83
CA SER A 118 -6.92 2.46 -2.06
C SER A 118 -8.42 2.36 -2.36
N GLU A 119 -8.80 2.19 -3.63
CA GLU A 119 -10.17 1.92 -4.06
C GLU A 119 -10.69 0.60 -3.45
N THR A 120 -9.85 -0.45 -3.43
CA THR A 120 -10.19 -1.75 -2.82
C THR A 120 -10.44 -1.61 -1.31
N ILE A 121 -9.60 -0.86 -0.59
CA ILE A 121 -9.79 -0.58 0.84
C ILE A 121 -11.11 0.15 1.08
N THR A 122 -11.42 1.13 0.24
CA THR A 122 -12.67 1.90 0.32
C THR A 122 -13.89 0.99 0.15
N GLU A 123 -13.86 0.08 -0.82
CA GLU A 123 -14.95 -0.87 -1.05
C GLU A 123 -15.12 -1.86 0.11
N ILE A 124 -14.03 -2.40 0.66
CA ILE A 124 -14.08 -3.28 1.84
C ILE A 124 -14.72 -2.54 3.02
N ARG A 125 -14.32 -1.29 3.28
CA ARG A 125 -14.89 -0.48 4.37
C ARG A 125 -16.37 -0.20 4.17
N LYS A 126 -16.80 0.03 2.93
CA LYS A 126 -18.21 0.21 2.60
C LYS A 126 -19.02 -1.07 2.88
N GLN A 127 -18.53 -2.22 2.43
CA GLN A 127 -19.17 -3.52 2.70
C GLN A 127 -19.25 -3.81 4.20
N ALA A 128 -18.18 -3.54 4.95
CA ALA A 128 -18.19 -3.66 6.41
C ALA A 128 -19.22 -2.72 7.06
N SER A 129 -19.34 -1.47 6.58
CA SER A 129 -20.35 -0.53 7.09
C SER A 129 -21.78 -1.02 6.86
N ASP A 130 -22.05 -1.60 5.69
CA ASP A 130 -23.39 -2.12 5.37
C ASP A 130 -23.73 -3.35 6.22
N VAL A 131 -22.77 -4.25 6.46
CA VAL A 131 -22.92 -5.37 7.40
C VAL A 131 -23.15 -4.89 8.82
N ALA A 132 -22.41 -3.87 9.28
CA ALA A 132 -22.55 -3.32 10.62
C ALA A 132 -23.95 -2.72 10.84
N LYS A 133 -24.49 -1.98 9.87
CA LYS A 133 -25.86 -1.46 9.91
C LYS A 133 -26.89 -2.58 9.99
N LYS A 134 -26.75 -3.61 9.15
CA LYS A 134 -27.65 -4.77 9.17
C LYS A 134 -27.62 -5.48 10.54
N MET A 135 -26.44 -5.65 11.11
CA MET A 135 -26.26 -6.25 12.43
C MET A 135 -26.92 -5.41 13.53
N GLU A 136 -26.75 -4.08 13.50
CA GLU A 136 -27.39 -3.15 14.45
C GLU A 136 -28.93 -3.24 14.39
N ASP A 137 -29.51 -3.28 13.18
CA ASP A 137 -30.96 -3.41 13.00
C ASP A 137 -31.49 -4.74 13.53
N LEU A 138 -30.74 -5.84 13.35
CA LEU A 138 -31.10 -7.15 13.91
C LEU A 138 -31.01 -7.14 15.45
N TYR A 139 -29.97 -6.53 16.02
CA TYR A 139 -29.85 -6.37 17.48
C TYR A 139 -31.03 -5.61 18.08
N LYS A 140 -31.46 -4.51 17.46
CA LYS A 140 -32.61 -3.71 17.93
C LYS A 140 -33.90 -4.55 17.92
N LYS A 141 -34.12 -5.34 16.86
CA LYS A 141 -35.28 -6.23 16.76
C LYS A 141 -35.26 -7.35 17.80
N TYR A 142 -34.09 -7.96 18.03
CA TYR A 142 -33.91 -9.01 19.03
C TYR A 142 -34.18 -8.51 20.46
N GLN A 143 -33.71 -7.29 20.81
CA GLN A 143 -33.98 -6.68 22.12
C GLN A 143 -35.47 -6.34 22.32
N ALA A 144 -36.14 -5.83 21.27
CA ALA A 144 -37.57 -5.52 21.31
C ALA A 144 -38.45 -6.78 21.49
N GLN A 145 -37.97 -7.95 21.04
CA GLN A 145 -38.64 -9.24 21.21
C GLN A 145 -38.39 -9.88 22.57
N SER A 146 -37.21 -9.67 23.16
CA SER A 146 -36.84 -10.23 24.47
C SER A 146 -37.40 -9.44 25.66
N GLY A 147 -37.99 -8.26 25.42
CA GLY A 147 -38.56 -7.37 26.43
C GLY A 147 -40.09 -7.43 26.58
N ASN A 148 -40.77 -8.32 25.85
CA ASN A 148 -42.21 -8.65 25.97
C ASN A 148 -42.38 -10.09 26.45
#